data_AF-A0A9D3V8D5-F1
#
_entry.id   AF-A0A9D3V8D5-F1
#
_cell.length_a   1.000
_cell.length_b   1.000
_cell.length_c   1.000
_cell.angle_alpha   90.00
_cell.angle_beta   90.00
_cell.angle_gamma   90.00
#
_symmetry.space_group_name_H-M   'P 1'
#
loop_
_entity.id
_entity.type
_entity.pdbx_description
1 polymer ?
#
loop_
_entity_poly.entity_id
_entity_poly.type
_entity_poly.pdbx_seq_one_letter_code
_entity_poly.pdbx_strand_id
1 'polypeptide(L)'
;MSLIRGWNSFKRKQLEPLMAGSKYDADFLKEFYIPTYIFSGETNISDVPDAPKYPVLVFINSKSGGQLGGDLLVTYRALLNERQVTDLGEEAPDKVLRRLYISLEKLKQENDKFAAKIYERLRIIVAGGDGTAGWLLGVVCDLKLSHPPPIATVPLGTGNNLPFAFGWGKKNPETDRNSVLSFLEQVMKSKEMKIDNWHLLMRMKIPKGGSCDPVAPLELPHSLHAFSRVSSTDELNMEGYHTFRGGFWNYFSMGMDAQVSYAFHSERKVNPEKFKNQLVNQTTYAKLGCKQGWFAASAFHPSTT
;
A
#
# COMPACT_ATOMS: atom_id res chain seq x y z
N MET A 1 5.89 14.09 -2.27
CA MET A 1 5.34 13.05 -1.37
C MET A 1 6.49 12.42 -0.60
N SER A 2 6.24 11.95 0.62
CA SER A 2 7.27 11.33 1.46
C SER A 2 6.88 9.89 1.82
N LEU A 3 7.88 9.03 1.97
CA LEU A 3 7.76 7.73 2.61
C LEU A 3 8.59 7.71 3.88
N ILE A 4 8.30 6.78 4.75
CA ILE A 4 9.13 6.51 5.91
C ILE A 4 10.12 5.39 5.55
N ARG A 5 11.42 5.62 5.73
CA ARG A 5 12.47 4.63 5.43
C ARG A 5 12.56 3.58 6.53
N GLY A 6 12.36 2.31 6.17
CA GLY A 6 12.60 1.19 7.07
C GLY A 6 14.09 1.05 7.42
N TRP A 7 14.37 0.58 8.63
CA TRP A 7 15.74 0.39 9.10
C TRP A 7 16.29 -0.95 8.62
N ASN A 8 16.96 -1.00 7.46
CA ASN A 8 17.81 -2.13 7.09
C ASN A 8 19.01 -1.72 6.22
N SER A 9 20.16 -1.53 6.88
CA SER A 9 21.48 -1.75 6.29
C SER A 9 22.41 -2.32 7.37
N PHE A 10 22.79 -3.59 7.20
CA PHE A 10 23.97 -4.27 7.77
C PHE A 10 24.14 -4.57 9.27
N LYS A 11 23.27 -4.17 10.20
CA LYS A 11 23.30 -4.74 11.56
C LYS A 11 21.90 -5.03 12.08
N ARG A 12 21.53 -6.31 12.01
CA ARG A 12 20.52 -6.89 12.89
C ARG A 12 21.14 -6.88 14.31
N LYS A 13 21.15 -5.72 14.99
CA LYS A 13 21.24 -5.75 16.44
C LYS A 13 19.98 -6.51 16.87
N GLN A 14 20.15 -7.60 17.62
CA GLN A 14 19.05 -8.15 18.41
C GLN A 14 18.38 -6.95 19.07
N LEU A 15 17.12 -6.66 18.71
CA LEU A 15 16.33 -5.79 19.56
C LEU A 15 16.32 -6.48 20.92
N GLU A 16 16.74 -5.75 21.95
CA GLU A 16 16.50 -6.20 23.31
C GLU A 16 15.01 -6.49 23.45
N PRO A 17 14.63 -7.59 24.12
CA PRO A 17 13.23 -7.90 24.32
C PRO A 17 12.56 -6.66 24.93
N LEU A 18 11.52 -6.15 24.28
CA LEU A 18 10.61 -5.18 24.86
C LEU A 18 10.29 -5.67 26.27
N MET A 19 10.57 -4.84 27.28
CA MET A 19 10.27 -5.13 28.68
C MET A 19 8.77 -5.34 28.80
N ALA A 20 8.35 -6.60 28.72
CA ALA A 20 6.97 -6.99 28.59
C ALA A 20 6.21 -6.68 29.89
N GLY A 21 5.46 -5.59 29.88
CA GLY A 21 4.55 -5.21 30.95
C GLY A 21 3.37 -4.46 30.37
N SER A 22 2.15 -4.81 30.81
CA SER A 22 0.90 -4.22 30.28
C SER A 22 0.85 -2.69 30.36
N LYS A 23 1.50 -2.10 31.37
CA LYS A 23 1.61 -0.65 31.53
C LYS A 23 2.57 0.00 30.52
N TYR A 24 3.72 -0.62 30.25
CA TYR A 24 4.67 -0.13 29.25
C TYR A 24 4.04 -0.13 27.86
N ASP A 25 3.37 -1.23 27.50
CA ASP A 25 2.63 -1.34 26.24
C ASP A 25 1.56 -0.25 26.12
N ALA A 26 0.82 0.02 27.20
CA ALA A 26 -0.21 1.05 27.20
C ALA A 26 0.38 2.45 26.99
N ASP A 27 1.48 2.78 27.65
CA ASP A 27 2.15 4.08 27.48
C ASP A 27 2.81 4.21 26.10
N PHE A 28 3.36 3.13 25.56
CA PHE A 28 3.89 3.08 24.20
C PHE A 28 2.79 3.28 23.14
N LEU A 29 1.64 2.62 23.28
CA LEU A 29 0.53 2.71 22.32
C LEU A 29 -0.11 4.11 22.29
N LYS A 30 -0.06 4.87 23.38
CA LYS A 30 -0.52 6.28 23.43
C LYS A 30 0.19 7.17 22.42
N GLU A 31 1.44 6.86 22.06
CA GLU A 31 2.21 7.64 21.08
C GLU A 31 1.60 7.57 19.66
N PHE A 32 0.77 6.56 19.38
CA PHE A 32 0.15 6.30 18.07
C PHE A 32 -1.36 6.54 18.03
N TYR A 33 -2.00 6.70 19.19
CA TYR A 33 -3.45 6.69 19.35
C TYR A 33 -4.12 7.96 18.78
N ILE A 34 -5.14 7.78 17.93
CA ILE A 34 -5.99 8.86 17.41
C ILE A 34 -7.37 8.73 18.07
N PRO A 35 -7.85 9.75 18.80
CA PRO A 35 -9.16 9.71 19.44
C PRO A 35 -10.32 9.51 18.46
N THR A 36 -11.36 8.79 18.88
CA THR A 36 -12.52 8.48 18.03
C THR A 36 -13.23 9.72 17.50
N TYR A 37 -13.30 10.79 18.30
CA TYR A 37 -13.99 12.04 17.91
C TYR A 37 -13.33 12.72 16.69
N ILE A 38 -12.03 12.50 16.47
CA ILE A 38 -11.31 12.99 15.29
C ILE A 38 -11.91 12.40 14.01
N PHE A 39 -12.49 11.20 14.07
CA PHE A 39 -13.10 10.54 12.92
C PHE A 39 -14.57 10.95 12.70
N SER A 40 -15.29 11.38 13.75
CA SER A 40 -16.67 11.88 13.65
C SER A 40 -16.74 13.39 13.40
N GLY A 41 -15.68 14.14 13.69
CA GLY A 41 -15.67 15.60 13.59
C GLY A 41 -16.53 16.27 14.67
N GLU A 42 -16.74 15.55 15.77
CA GLU A 42 -17.43 16.05 16.96
C GLU A 42 -16.40 16.71 17.87
N THR A 43 -16.67 17.94 18.30
CA THR A 43 -15.78 18.65 19.21
C THR A 43 -15.77 17.94 20.57
N ASN A 44 -14.59 17.50 21.02
CA ASN A 44 -14.44 16.93 22.35
C ASN A 44 -13.43 17.77 23.14
N ILE A 45 -13.91 18.39 24.22
CA ILE A 45 -13.06 19.09 25.17
C ILE A 45 -12.50 18.03 26.13
N SER A 46 -11.54 17.23 25.65
CA SER A 46 -10.85 16.27 26.52
C SER A 46 -9.60 16.93 27.11
N ASP A 47 -9.54 17.02 28.44
CA ASP A 47 -8.39 17.54 29.22
C ASP A 47 -7.21 16.54 29.25
N VAL A 48 -6.92 15.85 28.14
CA VAL A 48 -5.84 14.87 28.09
C VAL A 48 -4.50 15.60 27.85
N PRO A 49 -3.42 15.27 28.57
CA PRO A 49 -2.30 16.20 28.73
C PRO A 49 -1.46 16.41 27.47
N ASP A 50 -1.35 15.42 26.58
CA ASP A 50 -0.52 15.51 25.39
C ASP A 50 -1.10 14.75 24.18
N ALA A 51 -0.98 15.38 23.01
CA ALA A 51 -1.31 14.76 21.73
C ALA A 51 -0.27 13.67 21.36
N PRO A 52 -0.68 12.63 20.61
CA PRO A 52 0.26 11.60 20.13
C PRO A 52 1.42 12.25 19.36
N LYS A 53 2.66 11.78 19.60
CA LYS A 53 3.81 12.25 18.82
C LYS A 53 3.87 11.63 17.43
N TYR A 54 3.33 10.42 17.27
CA TYR A 54 3.38 9.64 16.04
C TYR A 54 2.01 9.03 15.71
N PRO A 55 0.94 9.83 15.57
CA PRO A 55 -0.39 9.32 15.26
C PRO A 55 -0.34 8.48 13.98
N VAL A 56 -0.91 7.28 14.02
CA VAL A 56 -0.86 6.32 12.91
C VAL A 56 -2.26 5.99 12.41
N LEU A 57 -2.42 6.00 11.09
CA LEU A 57 -3.56 5.43 10.39
C LEU A 57 -3.11 4.17 9.63
N VAL A 58 -3.84 3.07 9.75
CA VAL A 58 -3.45 1.76 9.21
C VAL A 58 -4.46 1.31 8.16
N PHE A 59 -3.98 1.04 6.95
CA PHE A 59 -4.74 0.42 5.87
C PHE A 59 -4.23 -0.99 5.63
N ILE A 60 -5.11 -1.98 5.65
CA ILE A 60 -4.75 -3.39 5.50
C ILE A 60 -5.59 -3.99 4.39
N ASN A 61 -4.97 -4.70 3.46
CA ASN A 61 -5.72 -5.58 2.56
C ASN A 61 -5.78 -6.97 3.20
N SER A 62 -6.93 -7.31 3.81
CA SER A 62 -7.11 -8.57 4.56
C SER A 62 -6.85 -9.83 3.73
N LYS A 63 -7.03 -9.76 2.41
CA LYS A 63 -6.80 -10.87 1.47
C LYS A 63 -5.33 -11.04 1.08
N SER A 64 -4.45 -10.11 1.44
CA SER A 64 -3.02 -10.18 1.10
C SER A 64 -2.26 -11.16 2.00
N GLY A 65 -1.10 -11.64 1.51
CA GLY A 65 -0.19 -12.46 2.29
C GLY A 65 -0.65 -13.89 2.58
N GLY A 66 -1.73 -14.37 1.94
CA GLY A 66 -2.26 -15.71 2.23
C GLY A 66 -2.95 -15.80 3.59
N GLN A 67 -3.81 -14.82 3.90
CA GLN A 67 -4.51 -14.59 5.18
C GLN A 67 -3.74 -13.82 6.26
N LEU A 68 -2.43 -13.59 6.08
CA LEU A 68 -1.66 -12.75 7.01
C LEU A 68 -2.24 -11.33 7.14
N GLY A 69 -2.87 -10.80 6.09
CA GLY A 69 -3.58 -9.51 6.16
C GLY A 69 -4.76 -9.55 7.14
N GLY A 70 -5.54 -10.63 7.15
CA GLY A 70 -6.64 -10.82 8.09
C GLY A 70 -6.16 -10.90 9.53
N ASP A 71 -5.09 -11.67 9.78
CA ASP A 71 -4.50 -11.77 11.12
C ASP A 71 -3.95 -10.43 11.60
N LEU A 72 -3.25 -9.67 10.73
CA LEU A 72 -2.78 -8.33 11.06
C LEU A 72 -3.95 -7.38 11.36
N LEU A 73 -5.06 -7.47 10.62
CA LEU A 73 -6.23 -6.65 10.86
C LEU A 73 -6.75 -6.84 12.29
N VAL A 74 -6.88 -8.09 12.73
CA VAL A 74 -7.29 -8.43 14.10
C VAL A 74 -6.30 -7.87 15.11
N THR A 75 -4.99 -8.10 14.93
CA THR A 75 -3.96 -7.65 15.87
C THR A 75 -3.88 -6.13 15.97
N TYR A 76 -3.93 -5.40 14.85
CA TYR A 76 -3.93 -3.92 14.86
C TYR A 76 -5.21 -3.35 15.51
N ARG A 77 -6.39 -3.92 15.23
CA ARG A 77 -7.66 -3.48 15.87
C ARG A 77 -7.68 -3.77 17.38
N ALA A 78 -6.95 -4.78 17.85
CA ALA A 78 -6.79 -5.06 19.28
C ALA A 78 -5.79 -4.12 19.99
N LEU A 79 -4.90 -3.47 19.24
CA LEU A 79 -3.82 -2.60 19.77
C LEU A 79 -4.13 -1.11 19.64
N LEU A 80 -4.84 -0.70 18.60
CA LEU A 80 -5.14 0.69 18.28
C LEU A 80 -6.65 0.93 18.32
N ASN A 81 -7.07 2.20 18.20
CA ASN A 81 -8.48 2.51 17.99
C ASN A 81 -8.96 1.81 16.70
N GLU A 82 -10.10 1.11 16.75
CA GLU A 82 -10.66 0.42 15.60
C GLU A 82 -10.87 1.35 14.39
N ARG A 83 -11.22 2.63 14.63
CA ARG A 83 -11.36 3.65 13.57
C ARG A 83 -10.03 4.01 12.89
N GLN A 84 -8.89 3.75 13.52
CA GLN A 84 -7.56 3.92 12.93
C GLN A 84 -7.17 2.78 11.99
N VAL A 85 -7.92 1.67 11.96
CA VAL A 85 -7.53 0.45 11.24
C VAL A 85 -8.61 0.05 10.25
N THR A 86 -8.36 0.36 8.98
CA THR A 86 -9.30 0.13 7.88
C THR A 86 -8.89 -1.08 7.04
N ASP A 87 -9.84 -2.00 6.83
CA ASP A 87 -9.70 -2.99 5.77
C ASP A 87 -10.01 -2.34 4.41
N LEU A 88 -9.06 -2.40 3.50
CA LEU A 88 -9.18 -1.89 2.13
C LEU A 88 -10.20 -2.67 1.29
N GLY A 89 -10.60 -3.87 1.74
CA GLY A 89 -11.73 -4.60 1.19
C GLY A 89 -13.10 -4.06 1.63
N GLU A 90 -13.17 -3.34 2.76
CA GLU A 90 -14.39 -2.75 3.31
C GLU A 90 -14.58 -1.31 2.84
N GLU A 91 -13.53 -0.48 2.93
CA GLU A 91 -13.60 0.93 2.55
C GLU A 91 -12.34 1.38 1.80
N ALA A 92 -12.54 2.09 0.69
CA ALA A 92 -11.46 2.62 -0.12
C ALA A 92 -10.69 3.74 0.62
N PRO A 93 -9.36 3.83 0.44
CA PRO A 93 -8.52 4.72 1.24
C PRO A 93 -8.83 6.20 1.00
N ASP A 94 -9.34 6.57 -0.17
CA ASP A 94 -9.75 7.94 -0.46
C ASP A 94 -10.94 8.41 0.37
N LYS A 95 -11.94 7.55 0.59
CA LYS A 95 -13.11 7.89 1.39
C LYS A 95 -12.69 8.14 2.83
N VAL A 96 -11.83 7.25 3.35
CA VAL A 96 -11.29 7.34 4.71
C VAL A 96 -10.45 8.59 4.88
N LEU A 97 -9.49 8.84 3.98
CA LEU A 97 -8.60 10.00 4.05
C LEU A 97 -9.37 11.31 3.85
N ARG A 98 -10.29 11.40 2.89
CA ARG A 98 -11.11 12.61 2.70
C ARG A 98 -11.92 12.93 3.95
N ARG A 99 -12.60 11.93 4.52
CA ARG A 99 -13.38 12.10 5.75
C ARG A 99 -12.50 12.57 6.90
N LEU A 100 -11.35 11.93 7.10
CA LEU A 100 -10.39 12.28 8.15
C LEU A 100 -9.87 13.72 7.99
N TYR A 101 -9.42 14.09 6.79
CA TYR A 101 -8.86 15.42 6.57
C TYR A 101 -9.92 16.53 6.65
N ILE A 102 -11.14 16.31 6.16
CA ILE A 102 -12.26 17.25 6.36
C ILE A 102 -12.53 17.45 7.86
N SER A 103 -12.57 16.35 8.62
CA SER A 103 -12.79 16.40 10.06
C SER A 103 -11.66 17.14 10.80
N LEU A 104 -10.40 16.84 10.47
CA LEU A 104 -9.23 17.51 11.05
C LEU A 104 -9.23 19.01 10.76
N GLU A 105 -9.55 19.43 9.53
CA GLU A 105 -9.62 20.86 9.16
C GLU A 105 -10.75 21.57 9.92
N LYS A 106 -11.93 20.94 10.04
CA LYS A 106 -13.04 21.46 10.85
C LYS A 106 -12.62 21.65 12.31
N LEU A 107 -12.06 20.62 12.94
CA LEU A 107 -11.64 20.67 14.35
C LEU A 107 -10.49 21.67 14.58
N LYS A 108 -9.59 21.82 13.61
CA LYS A 108 -8.54 22.84 13.64
C LYS A 108 -9.13 24.27 13.63
N GLN A 109 -10.18 24.52 12.85
CA GLN A 109 -10.90 25.81 12.85
C GLN A 109 -11.60 26.06 14.19
N GLU A 110 -12.03 25.01 14.88
CA GLU A 110 -12.63 25.07 16.22
C GLU A 110 -11.58 25.14 17.36
N ASN A 111 -10.29 25.33 17.03
CA ASN A 111 -9.16 25.40 17.96
C ASN A 111 -8.92 24.12 18.79
N ASP A 112 -9.25 22.94 18.24
CA ASP A 112 -8.89 21.67 18.86
C ASP A 112 -7.36 21.48 18.89
N LYS A 113 -6.82 21.28 20.09
CA LYS A 113 -5.36 21.19 20.34
C LYS A 113 -4.72 19.93 19.74
N PHE A 114 -5.50 18.89 19.48
CA PHE A 114 -5.02 17.61 18.95
C PHE A 114 -5.12 17.56 17.43
N ALA A 115 -6.17 18.12 16.84
CA ALA A 115 -6.40 18.11 15.40
C ALA A 115 -5.23 18.70 14.62
N ALA A 116 -4.72 19.87 15.03
CA ALA A 116 -3.57 20.50 14.39
C ALA A 116 -2.30 19.62 14.47
N LYS A 117 -2.01 19.05 15.66
CA LYS A 117 -0.84 18.19 15.87
C LYS A 117 -0.96 16.87 15.10
N ILE A 118 -2.16 16.28 15.04
CA ILE A 118 -2.42 15.06 14.26
C ILE A 118 -2.27 15.34 12.78
N TYR A 119 -2.82 16.44 12.27
CA TYR A 119 -2.67 16.85 10.87
C TYR A 119 -1.20 16.91 10.44
N GLU A 120 -0.34 17.50 11.28
CA GLU A 120 1.09 17.68 10.98
C GLU A 120 1.94 16.42 11.17
N ARG A 121 1.55 15.52 12.08
CA ARG A 121 2.38 14.37 12.52
C ARG A 121 1.87 13.02 12.03
N LEU A 122 0.73 12.99 11.34
CA LEU A 122 0.09 11.74 10.87
C LEU A 122 1.06 10.92 10.04
N ARG A 123 1.18 9.63 10.37
CA ARG A 123 1.88 8.62 9.59
C ARG A 123 0.86 7.60 9.10
N ILE A 124 1.09 7.06 7.91
CA ILE A 124 0.23 5.99 7.38
C ILE A 124 1.01 4.69 7.31
N ILE A 125 0.39 3.59 7.73
CA ILE A 125 0.88 2.22 7.48
C ILE A 125 -0.03 1.59 6.43
N VAL A 126 0.55 0.96 5.42
CA VAL A 126 -0.19 0.16 4.44
C VAL A 126 0.33 -1.27 4.41
N ALA A 127 -0.55 -2.24 4.65
CA ALA A 127 -0.23 -3.65 4.60
C ALA A 127 -0.87 -4.33 3.40
N GLY A 128 -0.03 -4.83 2.50
CA GLY A 128 -0.46 -5.41 1.24
C GLY A 128 0.70 -5.75 0.32
N GLY A 129 0.39 -6.11 -0.93
CA GLY A 129 1.39 -6.19 -1.98
C GLY A 129 1.72 -4.82 -2.59
N ASP A 130 2.63 -4.80 -3.57
CA ASP A 130 3.04 -3.57 -4.26
C ASP A 130 1.85 -2.78 -4.86
N GLY A 131 0.83 -3.48 -5.38
CA GLY A 131 -0.38 -2.85 -5.91
C GLY A 131 -1.23 -2.13 -4.83
N THR A 132 -1.28 -2.68 -3.61
CA THR A 132 -1.98 -2.06 -2.48
C THR A 132 -1.25 -0.81 -2.01
N ALA A 133 0.09 -0.88 -1.89
CA ALA A 133 0.92 0.26 -1.54
C ALA A 133 0.84 1.37 -2.60
N GLY A 134 0.93 0.99 -3.89
CA GLY A 134 0.78 1.91 -5.02
C GLY A 134 -0.58 2.59 -5.08
N TRP A 135 -1.65 1.88 -4.73
CA TRP A 135 -2.99 2.47 -4.64
C TRP A 135 -3.05 3.61 -3.62
N LEU A 136 -2.61 3.35 -2.39
CA LEU A 136 -2.61 4.36 -1.35
C LEU A 136 -1.68 5.54 -1.68
N LEU A 137 -0.52 5.24 -2.28
CA LEU A 137 0.41 6.26 -2.76
C LEU A 137 -0.26 7.22 -3.76
N GLY A 138 -1.00 6.66 -4.73
CA GLY A 138 -1.81 7.43 -5.68
C GLY A 138 -2.82 8.32 -4.98
N VAL A 139 -3.63 7.75 -4.08
CA VAL A 139 -4.65 8.52 -3.35
C VAL A 139 -4.04 9.70 -2.59
N VAL A 140 -2.94 9.52 -1.88
CA VAL A 140 -2.30 10.63 -1.14
C VAL A 140 -1.75 11.71 -2.08
N CYS A 141 -1.21 11.34 -3.24
CA CYS A 141 -0.83 12.29 -4.28
C CYS A 141 -2.03 13.11 -4.79
N ASP A 142 -3.15 12.45 -5.05
CA ASP A 142 -4.32 13.06 -5.67
C ASP A 142 -5.13 13.96 -4.73
N LEU A 143 -5.04 13.71 -3.42
CA LEU A 143 -5.65 14.58 -2.41
C LEU A 143 -4.99 15.96 -2.33
N LYS A 144 -3.80 16.16 -2.93
CA LYS A 144 -3.07 17.45 -2.98
C LYS A 144 -2.99 18.12 -1.60
N LEU A 145 -2.76 17.32 -0.57
CA LEU A 145 -2.65 17.79 0.81
C LEU A 145 -1.47 18.75 0.94
N SER A 146 -1.62 19.81 1.74
CA SER A 146 -0.54 20.75 2.02
C SER A 146 0.64 20.05 2.71
N HIS A 147 0.33 19.09 3.57
CA HIS A 147 1.27 18.27 4.32
C HIS A 147 0.88 16.79 4.15
N PRO A 148 1.32 16.13 3.06
CA PRO A 148 1.00 14.72 2.83
C PRO A 148 1.71 13.83 3.86
N PRO A 149 1.00 12.91 4.52
CA PRO A 149 1.56 12.09 5.58
C PRO A 149 2.53 11.06 4.99
N PRO A 150 3.67 10.81 5.64
CA PRO A 150 4.61 9.83 5.14
C PRO A 150 4.07 8.40 5.36
N ILE A 151 4.33 7.52 4.40
CA ILE A 151 3.77 6.16 4.38
C ILE A 151 4.85 5.11 4.67
N ALA A 152 4.52 4.12 5.52
CA ALA A 152 5.28 2.91 5.77
C ALA A 152 4.56 1.71 5.13
N THR A 153 5.30 0.83 4.48
CA THR A 153 4.74 -0.31 3.72
C THR A 153 5.07 -1.63 4.39
N VAL A 154 4.05 -2.39 4.80
CA VAL A 154 4.19 -3.74 5.33
C VAL A 154 4.13 -4.76 4.17
N PRO A 155 5.19 -5.55 3.96
CA PRO A 155 5.30 -6.48 2.82
C PRO A 155 4.37 -7.69 2.98
N LEU A 156 3.19 -7.70 2.33
CA LEU A 156 2.28 -8.87 2.29
C LEU A 156 2.12 -9.47 0.88
N GLY A 157 2.89 -9.01 -0.08
CA GLY A 157 2.89 -9.52 -1.45
C GLY A 157 3.89 -10.66 -1.69
N THR A 158 3.97 -11.10 -2.94
CA THR A 158 4.97 -12.10 -3.37
C THR A 158 6.33 -11.45 -3.68
N GLY A 159 6.33 -10.35 -4.44
CA GLY A 159 7.54 -9.62 -4.84
C GLY A 159 8.04 -8.62 -3.79
N ASN A 160 7.13 -7.86 -3.18
CA ASN A 160 7.41 -6.84 -2.15
C ASN A 160 8.55 -5.89 -2.55
N ASN A 161 8.51 -5.43 -3.80
CA ASN A 161 9.56 -4.58 -4.34
C ASN A 161 9.52 -3.17 -3.72
N LEU A 162 8.33 -2.59 -3.51
CA LEU A 162 8.17 -1.29 -2.88
C LEU A 162 8.66 -1.33 -1.42
N PRO A 163 8.15 -2.21 -0.53
CA PRO A 163 8.69 -2.35 0.82
C PRO A 163 10.20 -2.56 0.86
N PHE A 164 10.75 -3.37 -0.04
CA PHE A 164 12.18 -3.59 -0.12
C PHE A 164 12.96 -2.33 -0.50
N ALA A 165 12.54 -1.63 -1.56
CA ALA A 165 13.18 -0.41 -2.04
C ALA A 165 13.23 0.67 -0.95
N PHE A 166 12.21 0.72 -0.08
CA PHE A 166 12.13 1.69 1.01
C PHE A 166 12.70 1.19 2.35
N GLY A 167 13.31 0.00 2.39
CA GLY A 167 14.03 -0.52 3.57
C GLY A 167 13.19 -1.32 4.56
N TRP A 168 11.94 -1.64 4.25
CA TRP A 168 11.05 -2.46 5.08
C TRP A 168 11.22 -3.97 4.88
N GLY A 169 12.04 -4.37 3.89
CA GLY A 169 12.37 -5.75 3.62
C GLY A 169 11.40 -6.45 2.66
N LYS A 170 11.73 -7.71 2.30
CA LYS A 170 10.95 -8.52 1.34
C LYS A 170 10.05 -9.56 1.99
N LYS A 171 10.43 -10.06 3.17
CA LYS A 171 9.77 -11.20 3.81
C LYS A 171 8.46 -10.72 4.42
N ASN A 172 7.41 -11.53 4.27
CA ASN A 172 6.17 -11.28 5.01
C ASN A 172 6.45 -11.24 6.53
N PRO A 173 5.86 -10.29 7.26
CA PRO A 173 6.03 -10.18 8.71
C PRO A 173 5.27 -11.30 9.43
N GLU A 174 5.62 -11.50 10.69
CA GLU A 174 4.78 -12.19 11.66
C GLU A 174 3.61 -11.28 12.07
N THR A 175 2.49 -11.89 12.49
CA THR A 175 1.21 -11.19 12.70
C THR A 175 0.79 -11.11 14.17
N ASP A 176 1.62 -11.65 15.06
CA ASP A 176 1.39 -11.62 16.50
C ASP A 176 1.59 -10.21 17.08
N ARG A 177 1.13 -10.04 18.31
CA ARG A 177 1.16 -8.77 19.04
C ARG A 177 2.56 -8.15 19.09
N ASN A 178 3.60 -8.93 19.41
CA ASN A 178 4.94 -8.40 19.61
C ASN A 178 5.56 -7.94 18.28
N SER A 179 5.29 -8.68 17.21
CA SER A 179 5.70 -8.31 15.86
C SER A 179 5.06 -7.00 15.41
N VAL A 180 3.77 -6.79 15.70
CA VAL A 180 3.08 -5.52 15.40
C VAL A 180 3.62 -4.36 16.23
N LEU A 181 3.84 -4.56 17.54
CA LEU A 181 4.45 -3.54 18.42
C LEU A 181 5.86 -3.17 17.94
N SER A 182 6.67 -4.16 17.55
CA SER A 182 7.99 -3.92 16.97
C SER A 182 7.93 -3.14 15.66
N PHE A 183 6.94 -3.41 14.80
CA PHE A 183 6.75 -2.66 13.57
C PHE A 183 6.33 -1.20 13.86
N LEU A 184 5.42 -0.97 14.80
CA LEU A 184 5.06 0.38 15.25
C LEU A 184 6.28 1.15 15.78
N GLU A 185 7.15 0.47 16.53
CA GLU A 185 8.39 1.09 17.04
C GLU A 185 9.34 1.47 15.88
N GLN A 186 9.44 0.62 14.86
CA GLN A 186 10.20 0.94 13.66
C GLN A 186 9.60 2.13 12.92
N VAL A 187 8.27 2.20 12.79
CA VAL A 187 7.55 3.34 12.18
C VAL A 187 7.77 4.62 12.98
N MET A 188 7.86 4.55 14.30
CA MET A 188 8.20 5.70 15.14
C MET A 188 9.65 6.18 14.89
N LYS A 189 10.62 5.27 14.91
CA LYS A 189 12.06 5.60 14.85
C LYS A 189 12.58 5.95 13.45
N SER A 190 11.76 5.74 12.43
CA SER A 190 12.18 5.85 11.04
C SER A 190 12.10 7.28 10.51
N LYS A 191 12.95 7.53 9.50
CA LYS A 191 13.14 8.86 8.91
C LYS A 191 12.33 9.00 7.65
N GLU A 192 11.75 10.17 7.46
CA GLU A 192 11.10 10.52 6.20
C GLU A 192 12.12 10.63 5.07
N MET A 193 11.74 10.14 3.90
CA MET A 193 12.45 10.33 2.64
C MET A 193 11.48 10.92 1.62
N LYS A 194 11.98 11.82 0.77
CA LYS A 194 11.26 12.22 -0.44
C LYS A 194 11.38 11.10 -1.46
N ILE A 195 10.30 10.90 -2.20
CA ILE A 195 10.23 9.92 -3.28
C ILE A 195 9.75 10.58 -4.56
N ASP A 196 10.27 10.07 -5.67
CA ASP A 196 9.79 10.40 -7.00
C ASP A 196 8.63 9.49 -7.38
N ASN A 197 7.74 10.00 -8.24
CA ASN A 197 6.72 9.22 -8.90
C ASN A 197 6.80 9.44 -10.41
N TRP A 198 6.62 8.37 -11.18
CA TRP A 198 6.60 8.45 -12.63
C TRP A 198 5.14 8.52 -13.08
N HIS A 199 4.78 9.57 -13.80
CA HIS A 199 3.45 9.71 -14.38
C HIS A 199 3.47 9.22 -15.83
N LEU A 200 2.73 8.14 -16.10
CA LEU A 200 2.66 7.53 -17.42
C LEU A 200 1.39 7.97 -18.14
N LEU A 201 1.51 8.32 -19.43
CA LEU A 201 0.40 8.52 -20.36
C LEU A 201 0.48 7.44 -21.45
N MET A 202 -0.53 6.59 -21.53
CA MET A 202 -0.60 5.54 -22.55
C MET A 202 -1.82 5.78 -23.44
N ARG A 203 -1.61 5.74 -24.77
CA ARG A 203 -2.67 5.85 -25.78
C ARG A 203 -2.71 4.58 -26.61
N MET A 204 -3.83 3.87 -26.59
CA MET A 204 -4.04 2.63 -27.35
C MET A 204 -5.09 2.87 -28.43
N LYS A 205 -4.79 2.55 -29.69
CA LYS A 205 -5.76 2.69 -30.80
C LYS A 205 -7.00 1.85 -30.50
N ILE A 206 -8.18 2.44 -30.69
CA ILE A 206 -9.45 1.72 -30.62
C ILE A 206 -9.50 0.79 -31.85
N PRO A 207 -9.63 -0.54 -31.67
CA PRO A 207 -9.70 -1.47 -32.79
C PRO A 207 -10.93 -1.17 -33.66
N LYS A 208 -10.75 -1.13 -35.00
CA LYS A 208 -11.84 -0.88 -35.98
C LYS A 208 -12.55 -2.16 -36.45
N GLY A 209 -12.12 -3.35 -35.99
CA GLY A 209 -12.68 -4.67 -36.30
C GLY A 209 -11.71 -5.82 -35.98
N GLY A 210 -12.21 -6.99 -35.56
CA GLY A 210 -11.44 -8.19 -35.14
C GLY A 210 -11.64 -8.56 -33.66
N SER A 211 -11.39 -9.82 -33.27
CA SER A 211 -11.55 -10.36 -31.90
C SER A 211 -10.49 -9.85 -30.90
N CYS A 212 -10.02 -8.63 -31.08
CA CYS A 212 -9.38 -7.92 -29.99
C CYS A 212 -10.51 -7.26 -29.22
N ASP A 213 -11.22 -8.07 -28.44
CA ASP A 213 -12.27 -7.60 -27.53
C ASP A 213 -11.80 -6.32 -26.84
N PRO A 214 -12.63 -5.28 -26.77
CA PRO A 214 -12.27 -4.07 -26.06
C PRO A 214 -12.21 -4.43 -24.58
N VAL A 215 -11.05 -4.86 -24.08
CA VAL A 215 -10.89 -5.04 -22.63
C VAL A 215 -10.67 -3.66 -22.03
N ALA A 216 -11.76 -2.89 -21.93
CA ALA A 216 -11.89 -1.93 -20.87
C ALA A 216 -13.29 -2.05 -20.27
N PRO A 217 -13.45 -2.36 -18.95
CA PRO A 217 -12.42 -2.39 -17.92
C PRO A 217 -12.47 -3.69 -17.08
N LEU A 218 -11.58 -4.66 -17.32
CA LEU A 218 -11.22 -5.59 -16.24
C LEU A 218 -10.36 -4.79 -15.27
N GLU A 219 -11.00 -4.15 -14.27
CA GLU A 219 -10.40 -3.40 -13.16
C GLU A 219 -8.96 -2.96 -13.45
N LEU A 220 -8.76 -1.82 -14.14
CA LEU A 220 -7.38 -1.35 -14.33
C LEU A 220 -6.70 -1.31 -12.95
N PRO A 221 -5.42 -1.67 -12.85
CA PRO A 221 -4.69 -1.56 -11.60
C PRO A 221 -4.89 -0.17 -11.01
N HIS A 222 -5.02 -0.08 -9.69
CA HIS A 222 -5.17 1.21 -9.00
C HIS A 222 -4.08 2.23 -9.37
N SER A 223 -2.89 1.77 -9.77
CA SER A 223 -1.80 2.63 -10.29
C SER A 223 -2.14 3.33 -11.61
N LEU A 224 -3.03 2.78 -12.43
CA LEU A 224 -3.56 3.36 -13.68
C LEU A 224 -4.91 4.08 -13.49
N HIS A 225 -5.29 4.32 -12.23
CA HIS A 225 -6.47 5.09 -11.83
C HIS A 225 -6.07 6.10 -10.76
N ALA A 226 -5.20 7.07 -11.05
CA ALA A 226 -4.90 8.15 -10.10
C ALA A 226 -6.10 9.12 -9.93
N PHE A 227 -7.20 8.56 -9.43
CA PHE A 227 -8.42 9.15 -8.91
C PHE A 227 -9.58 9.55 -9.82
N SER A 228 -9.45 9.44 -11.14
CA SER A 228 -10.62 9.50 -12.02
C SER A 228 -10.33 8.65 -13.24
N ARG A 229 -11.35 7.98 -13.79
CA ARG A 229 -11.25 7.62 -15.21
C ARG A 229 -10.92 8.90 -15.95
N VAL A 230 -9.93 8.85 -16.85
CA VAL A 230 -9.62 9.99 -17.73
C VAL A 230 -10.95 10.43 -18.32
N SER A 231 -11.40 11.63 -17.97
CA SER A 231 -12.70 12.14 -18.44
C SER A 231 -12.69 12.10 -19.96
N SER A 232 -13.80 11.78 -20.61
CA SER A 232 -13.90 11.86 -22.08
C SER A 232 -13.58 13.28 -22.60
N THR A 233 -13.75 14.30 -21.76
CA THR A 233 -13.46 15.70 -22.04
C THR A 233 -12.03 16.14 -21.71
N ASP A 234 -11.15 15.24 -21.27
CA ASP A 234 -9.78 15.56 -20.94
C ASP A 234 -8.98 16.00 -22.19
N GLU A 235 -8.29 17.14 -22.13
CA GLU A 235 -7.57 17.76 -23.26
C GLU A 235 -6.49 16.87 -23.88
N LEU A 236 -5.94 15.95 -23.09
CA LEU A 236 -4.91 15.01 -23.54
C LEU A 236 -5.51 13.73 -24.14
N ASN A 237 -6.85 13.61 -24.22
CA ASN A 237 -7.51 12.58 -25.01
C ASN A 237 -7.27 12.78 -26.51
N MET A 238 -7.25 11.66 -27.23
CA MET A 238 -7.06 11.67 -28.67
C MET A 238 -8.16 10.83 -29.32
N GLU A 239 -8.85 11.41 -30.30
CA GLU A 239 -9.89 10.71 -31.05
C GLU A 239 -9.33 9.43 -31.68
N GLY A 240 -10.07 8.33 -31.57
CA GLY A 240 -9.64 7.01 -32.03
C GLY A 240 -8.67 6.27 -31.09
N TYR A 241 -8.40 6.77 -29.88
CA TYR A 241 -7.57 6.11 -28.88
C TYR A 241 -8.24 6.02 -27.50
N HIS A 242 -8.02 4.91 -26.79
CA HIS A 242 -8.18 4.83 -25.35
C HIS A 242 -6.96 5.44 -24.65
N THR A 243 -7.19 6.38 -23.73
CA THR A 243 -6.13 7.05 -22.97
C THR A 243 -6.13 6.56 -21.52
N PHE A 244 -4.98 6.14 -21.03
CA PHE A 244 -4.75 5.69 -19.66
C PHE A 244 -3.68 6.56 -19.00
N ARG A 245 -3.86 6.87 -17.72
CA ARG A 245 -2.89 7.64 -16.92
C ARG A 245 -2.70 7.05 -15.55
N GLY A 246 -1.48 7.13 -15.04
CA GLY A 246 -1.17 6.51 -13.77
C GLY A 246 0.15 6.92 -13.16
N GLY A 247 0.22 6.79 -11.84
CA GLY A 247 1.44 6.97 -11.06
C GLY A 247 2.13 5.63 -10.79
N PHE A 248 3.44 5.59 -10.96
CA PHE A 248 4.27 4.42 -10.67
C PHE A 248 5.42 4.81 -9.75
N TRP A 249 5.73 3.94 -8.79
CA TRP A 249 6.77 4.15 -7.76
C TRP A 249 7.88 3.09 -7.80
N ASN A 250 7.83 2.20 -8.78
CA ASN A 250 8.79 1.11 -8.91
C ASN A 250 9.20 0.91 -10.37
N TYR A 251 8.34 0.31 -11.18
CA TYR A 251 8.59 0.14 -12.62
C TYR A 251 7.29 0.08 -13.41
N PHE A 252 7.41 0.34 -14.71
CA PHE A 252 6.43 0.04 -15.74
C PHE A 252 7.11 -0.87 -16.78
N SER A 253 6.47 -1.98 -17.15
CA SER A 253 7.03 -2.93 -18.09
C SER A 253 6.06 -3.29 -19.22
N MET A 254 6.62 -3.61 -20.38
CA MET A 254 5.93 -4.10 -21.57
C MET A 254 6.73 -5.25 -22.18
N GLY A 255 6.06 -6.12 -22.95
CA GLY A 255 6.69 -7.29 -23.56
C GLY A 255 6.79 -8.48 -22.61
N MET A 256 7.91 -9.20 -22.65
CA MET A 256 8.06 -10.50 -21.98
C MET A 256 7.82 -10.45 -20.47
N ASP A 257 8.35 -9.44 -19.77
CA ASP A 257 8.15 -9.30 -18.33
C ASP A 257 6.66 -9.10 -17.98
N ALA A 258 5.96 -8.27 -18.76
CA ALA A 258 4.53 -8.04 -18.59
C ALA A 258 3.71 -9.30 -18.89
N GLN A 259 4.11 -10.10 -19.87
CA GLN A 259 3.44 -11.37 -20.21
C GLN A 259 3.56 -12.40 -19.08
N VAL A 260 4.76 -12.56 -18.51
CA VAL A 260 5.01 -13.46 -17.37
C VAL A 260 4.22 -12.99 -16.14
N SER A 261 4.27 -11.70 -15.85
CA SER A 261 3.48 -11.08 -14.77
C SER A 261 1.98 -11.30 -14.94
N TYR A 262 1.47 -11.13 -16.17
CA TYR A 262 0.06 -11.36 -16.49
C TYR A 262 -0.35 -12.81 -16.32
N ALA A 263 0.46 -13.76 -16.81
CA ALA A 263 0.18 -15.19 -16.66
C ALA A 263 0.16 -15.61 -15.19
N PHE A 264 1.15 -15.17 -14.40
CA PHE A 264 1.19 -15.42 -12.96
C PHE A 264 -0.04 -14.85 -12.25
N HIS A 265 -0.40 -13.60 -12.56
CA HIS A 265 -1.56 -12.95 -11.97
C HIS A 265 -2.87 -13.67 -12.32
N SER A 266 -3.02 -14.09 -13.57
CA SER A 266 -4.19 -14.82 -14.05
C SER A 266 -4.33 -16.17 -13.36
N GLU A 267 -3.23 -16.94 -13.26
CA GLU A 267 -3.23 -18.23 -12.55
C GLU A 267 -3.58 -18.08 -11.07
N ARG A 268 -3.06 -17.02 -10.44
CA ARG A 268 -3.37 -16.67 -9.04
C ARG A 268 -4.84 -16.31 -8.83
N LYS A 269 -5.44 -15.59 -9.79
CA LYS A 269 -6.87 -15.26 -9.73
C LYS A 269 -7.75 -16.52 -9.85
N VAL A 270 -7.34 -17.47 -10.68
CA VAL A 270 -8.10 -18.72 -10.91
C VAL A 270 -7.92 -19.73 -9.77
N ASN A 271 -6.76 -19.78 -9.11
CA ASN A 271 -6.43 -20.80 -8.10
C ASN A 271 -5.90 -20.18 -6.78
N PRO A 272 -6.62 -19.25 -6.11
CA PRO A 272 -6.07 -18.49 -4.99
C PRO A 272 -5.50 -19.36 -3.85
N GLU A 273 -6.08 -20.52 -3.59
CA GLU A 273 -5.60 -21.52 -2.63
C GLU A 273 -4.17 -22.03 -2.87
N LYS A 274 -3.69 -22.07 -4.12
CA LYS A 274 -2.31 -22.44 -4.44
C LYS A 274 -1.30 -21.35 -4.11
N PHE A 275 -1.76 -20.11 -3.92
CA PHE A 275 -0.90 -18.93 -3.82
C PHE A 275 -0.82 -18.31 -2.42
N LYS A 276 -1.01 -19.11 -1.38
CA LYS A 276 -0.95 -18.66 0.02
C LYS A 276 0.47 -18.46 0.55
N ASN A 277 1.47 -19.10 -0.05
CA ASN A 277 2.85 -19.08 0.46
C ASN A 277 3.78 -18.25 -0.45
N GLN A 278 4.51 -17.31 0.12
CA GLN A 278 5.40 -16.41 -0.61
C GLN A 278 6.47 -17.15 -1.43
N LEU A 279 7.10 -18.19 -0.87
CA LEU A 279 8.16 -18.96 -1.54
C LEU A 279 7.60 -19.80 -2.70
N VAL A 280 6.43 -20.41 -2.49
CA VAL A 280 5.73 -21.15 -3.55
C VAL A 280 5.39 -20.21 -4.69
N ASN A 281 4.88 -19.02 -4.38
CA ASN A 281 4.53 -18.01 -5.37
C ASN A 281 5.76 -17.55 -6.17
N GLN A 282 6.89 -17.29 -5.52
CA GLN A 282 8.14 -16.93 -6.18
C GLN A 282 8.63 -18.06 -7.10
N THR A 283 8.53 -19.32 -6.65
CA THR A 283 8.89 -20.49 -7.47
C THR A 283 8.00 -20.63 -8.69
N THR A 284 6.68 -20.44 -8.54
CA THR A 284 5.73 -20.46 -9.65
C THR A 284 6.01 -19.35 -10.66
N TYR A 285 6.30 -18.13 -10.17
CA TYR A 285 6.70 -17.01 -11.04
C TYR A 285 7.96 -17.34 -11.84
N ALA A 286 8.99 -17.90 -11.20
CA ALA A 286 10.22 -18.31 -11.88
C ALA A 286 9.96 -19.37 -12.96
N LYS A 287 9.11 -20.38 -12.66
CA LYS A 287 8.71 -21.41 -13.62
C LYS A 287 7.99 -20.82 -14.85
N LEU A 288 7.09 -19.85 -14.65
CA LEU A 288 6.42 -19.17 -15.75
C LEU A 288 7.41 -18.34 -16.58
N GLY A 289 8.36 -17.66 -15.92
CA GLY A 289 9.45 -16.96 -16.58
C GLY A 289 10.29 -17.87 -17.48
N CYS A 290 10.65 -19.07 -17.01
CA CYS A 290 11.39 -20.04 -17.82
C CYS A 290 10.58 -20.61 -18.99
N LYS A 291 9.27 -20.82 -18.82
CA LYS A 291 8.39 -21.36 -19.87
C LYS A 291 8.12 -20.36 -20.99
N GLN A 292 8.01 -19.08 -20.65
CA GLN A 292 7.67 -18.02 -21.60
C GLN A 292 8.90 -17.32 -22.17
N GLY A 293 10.01 -17.27 -21.41
CA GLY A 293 11.27 -16.69 -21.87
C GLY A 293 11.98 -17.56 -22.92
N TRP A 294 12.76 -16.91 -23.79
CA TRP A 294 13.61 -17.58 -24.78
C TRP A 294 14.70 -18.49 -24.18
N PHE A 295 14.92 -18.46 -22.88
CA PHE A 295 15.94 -19.26 -22.19
C PHE A 295 15.76 -20.79 -22.36
N ALA A 296 14.54 -21.27 -22.65
CA ALA A 296 14.27 -22.67 -22.92
C ALA A 296 13.97 -22.99 -24.40
N ALA A 297 13.84 -21.99 -25.27
CA ALA A 297 13.53 -22.23 -26.69
C ALA A 297 14.65 -23.02 -27.39
N SER A 298 15.90 -22.81 -26.99
CA SER A 298 17.06 -23.57 -27.48
C SER A 298 17.15 -25.01 -26.97
N ALA A 299 16.35 -25.40 -25.95
CA ALA A 299 16.32 -26.78 -25.44
C ALA A 299 15.21 -27.64 -26.06
N PHE A 300 14.24 -27.03 -26.75
CA PHE A 300 13.06 -27.72 -27.28
C PHE A 300 12.84 -27.55 -28.79
N HIS A 301 13.74 -26.87 -29.51
CA HIS A 301 13.75 -26.94 -30.97
C HIS A 301 14.50 -28.20 -31.43
N PRO A 302 13.88 -29.11 -32.20
CA PRO A 302 14.63 -30.11 -32.94
C PRO A 302 15.57 -29.37 -33.89
N SER A 303 16.84 -29.75 -33.90
CA SER A 303 17.80 -29.33 -34.91
C SER A 303 17.18 -29.58 -36.29
N THR A 304 16.86 -28.51 -37.01
CA THR A 304 16.44 -28.61 -38.41
C THR A 304 17.72 -28.79 -39.21
N THR A 305 18.07 -30.06 -39.49
CA THR A 305 18.96 -30.45 -40.58
C THR A 305 18.16 -30.61 -41.86
#